data_AF-A0A7Y8X446-F1
#
_entry.id   AF-A0A7Y8X446-F1
#
_cell.length_a   1.000
_cell.length_b   1.000
_cell.length_c   1.000
_cell.angle_alpha   90.00
_cell.angle_beta   90.00
_cell.angle_gamma   90.00
#
_symmetry.space_group_name_H-M   'P 1'
#
loop_
_entity.id
_entity.type
_entity.pdbx_description
1 polymer ?
#
loop_
_entity_poly.entity_id
_entity_poly.type
_entity_poly.pdbx_seq_one_letter_code
_entity_poly.pdbx_strand_id
1 'polypeptide(L)'
;MKELAPLAVPIIAALIGAAVALCVPKIQKRINTQHQLAIELRKAEKKVEDEEREKRRKSDDLLFSRMVSIREATHSQLAEVQRLYDYSHNVASLIPGARPDPGQAFAALRYWHGSKYKEMARHVGGRYPKVEDAFSDFTQCLNSVIDQLGRAKRRDFASAAEAGYESVLAARNSLLVELESASNDLGFSHVIDQD
;
A
#
# COMPACT_ATOMS: atom_id res chain seq x y z
N MET A 1 9.97 37.07 86.44
CA MET A 1 10.09 36.92 84.97
C MET A 1 9.60 35.54 84.57
N LYS A 2 8.37 35.44 84.07
CA LYS A 2 7.77 34.32 83.31
C LYS A 2 6.27 34.54 83.41
N GLU A 3 5.58 34.60 82.26
CA GLU A 3 4.12 34.50 82.01
C GLU A 3 3.74 35.44 80.84
N LEU A 4 4.33 35.25 79.66
CA LEU A 4 3.84 35.86 78.40
C LEU A 4 3.70 34.81 77.28
N ALA A 5 3.96 33.53 77.57
CA ALA A 5 3.95 32.45 76.60
C ALA A 5 2.55 32.00 76.09
N PRO A 6 1.45 32.03 76.86
CA PRO A 6 0.20 31.40 76.40
C PRO A 6 -0.61 32.25 75.39
N LEU A 7 -0.31 33.55 75.24
CA LEU A 7 -1.01 34.45 74.32
C LEU A 7 -0.33 34.62 72.95
N ALA A 8 0.97 34.32 72.84
CA ALA A 8 1.71 34.46 71.57
C ALA A 8 1.37 33.35 70.56
N VAL A 9 1.15 32.13 71.03
CA VAL A 9 0.82 30.96 70.20
C VAL A 9 -0.48 31.14 69.40
N PRO A 10 -1.62 31.55 69.98
CA PRO A 10 -2.86 31.76 69.21
C PRO A 10 -2.75 32.93 68.21
N ILE A 11 -1.97 33.97 68.51
CA ILE A 11 -1.76 35.11 67.60
C ILE A 11 -0.92 34.69 66.38
N ILE A 12 0.15 33.92 66.61
CA ILE A 12 0.99 33.38 65.52
C ILE A 12 0.16 32.40 64.67
N ALA A 13 -0.65 31.54 65.28
CA ALA A 13 -1.54 30.64 64.56
C ALA A 13 -2.59 31.39 63.72
N ALA A 14 -3.16 32.47 64.24
CA ALA A 14 -4.11 33.32 63.51
C ALA A 14 -3.45 34.05 62.32
N LEU A 15 -2.22 34.56 62.50
CA LEU A 15 -1.46 35.21 61.43
C LEU A 15 -1.07 34.23 60.31
N ILE A 16 -0.67 33.01 60.66
CA ILE A 16 -0.39 31.94 59.69
C ILE A 16 -1.68 31.54 58.97
N GLY A 17 -2.78 31.34 59.70
CA GLY A 17 -4.09 31.01 59.13
C GLY A 17 -4.58 32.07 58.13
N ALA A 18 -4.42 33.36 58.47
CA ALA A 18 -4.78 34.48 57.59
C ALA A 18 -3.88 34.55 56.35
N ALA A 19 -2.57 34.34 56.50
CA ALA A 19 -1.63 34.31 55.39
C ALA A 19 -1.90 33.14 54.42
N VAL A 20 -2.24 31.96 54.95
CA VAL A 20 -2.66 30.80 54.15
C VAL A 20 -3.98 31.08 53.44
N ALA A 21 -4.98 31.63 54.13
CA ALA A 21 -6.28 31.96 53.53
C ALA A 21 -6.18 32.98 52.37
N LEU A 22 -5.23 33.92 52.43
CA LEU A 22 -4.97 34.88 51.35
C LEU A 22 -4.23 34.26 50.15
N CYS A 23 -3.39 33.26 50.39
CA CYS A 23 -2.56 32.62 49.36
C CYS A 23 -3.25 31.44 48.66
N VAL A 24 -4.12 30.70 49.36
CA VAL A 24 -4.83 29.52 48.84
C VAL A 24 -5.61 29.81 47.53
N PRO A 25 -6.38 30.91 47.39
CA PRO A 25 -7.11 31.20 46.16
C PRO A 25 -6.20 31.42 44.95
N LYS A 26 -5.04 32.08 45.15
CA LYS A 26 -4.05 32.32 44.08
C LYS A 26 -3.37 31.03 43.65
N ILE A 27 -3.02 30.16 44.60
CA ILE A 27 -2.42 28.86 44.33
C ILE A 27 -3.43 27.95 43.63
N GLN A 28 -4.66 27.87 44.13
CA GLN A 28 -5.74 27.08 43.52
C GLN A 28 -6.06 27.53 42.10
N LYS A 29 -6.07 28.85 41.85
CA LYS A 29 -6.26 29.40 40.50
C LYS A 29 -5.15 28.94 39.56
N ARG A 30 -3.88 29.02 39.97
CA ARG A 30 -2.74 28.54 39.17
C ARG A 30 -2.82 27.03 38.88
N ILE A 31 -3.17 26.23 39.88
CA ILE A 31 -3.34 24.77 39.72
C ILE A 31 -4.46 24.47 38.72
N ASN A 32 -5.61 25.15 38.83
CA ASN A 32 -6.72 24.97 37.90
C ASN A 32 -6.34 25.36 36.47
N THR A 33 -5.61 26.47 36.29
CA THR A 33 -5.13 26.89 34.95
C THR A 33 -4.13 25.88 34.38
N GLN A 34 -3.19 25.36 35.18
CA GLN A 34 -2.26 24.34 34.70
C GLN A 34 -2.94 23.02 34.35
N HIS A 35 -3.93 22.59 35.14
CA HIS A 35 -4.74 21.43 34.79
C HIS A 35 -5.54 21.63 33.51
N GLN A 36 -6.13 22.80 33.30
CA GLN A 36 -6.83 23.11 32.05
C GLN A 36 -5.88 23.07 30.84
N LEU A 37 -4.70 23.68 30.94
CA LEU A 37 -3.68 23.62 29.89
C LEU A 37 -3.22 22.18 29.62
N ALA A 38 -3.02 21.36 30.65
CA ALA A 38 -2.65 19.96 30.48
C ALA A 38 -3.76 19.14 29.78
N ILE A 39 -5.03 19.44 30.05
CA ILE A 39 -6.16 18.81 29.36
C ILE A 39 -6.21 19.24 27.90
N GLU A 40 -5.98 20.53 27.60
CA GLU A 40 -5.97 21.05 26.23
C GLU A 40 -4.80 20.49 25.41
N LEU A 41 -3.60 20.42 26.00
CA LEU A 41 -2.43 19.81 25.37
C LEU A 41 -2.69 18.34 25.02
N ARG A 42 -3.22 17.54 25.94
CA ARG A 42 -3.59 16.15 25.67
C ARG A 42 -4.64 16.01 24.56
N LYS A 43 -5.61 16.93 24.51
CA LYS A 43 -6.60 16.96 23.42
C LYS A 43 -5.96 17.30 22.08
N ALA A 44 -5.00 18.23 22.06
CA ALA A 44 -4.27 18.60 20.85
C ALA A 44 -3.36 17.46 20.37
N GLU A 45 -2.60 16.83 21.28
CA GLU A 45 -1.77 15.65 21.00
C GLU A 45 -2.60 14.52 20.40
N LYS A 46 -3.74 14.20 21.02
CA LYS A 46 -4.65 13.17 20.51
C LYS A 46 -5.19 13.49 19.11
N LYS A 47 -5.54 14.76 18.84
CA LYS A 47 -5.98 15.18 17.50
C LYS A 47 -4.90 14.98 16.45
N VAL A 48 -3.65 15.33 16.77
CA VAL A 48 -2.52 15.12 15.86
C VAL A 48 -2.31 13.63 15.59
N GLU A 49 -2.36 12.81 16.63
CA GLU A 49 -2.25 11.34 16.50
C GLU A 49 -3.37 10.76 15.63
N ASP A 50 -4.61 11.19 15.85
CA ASP A 50 -5.78 10.76 15.06
C ASP A 50 -5.65 11.20 13.59
N GLU A 51 -5.17 12.42 13.31
CA GLU A 51 -4.90 12.91 11.95
C GLU A 51 -3.78 12.13 11.26
N GLU A 52 -2.69 11.82 11.96
CA GLU A 52 -1.62 10.98 11.42
C GLU A 52 -2.10 9.56 11.12
N ARG A 53 -2.92 8.99 12.00
CA ARG A 53 -3.51 7.67 11.81
C ARG A 53 -4.42 7.64 10.59
N GLU A 54 -5.22 8.68 10.40
CA GLU A 54 -6.09 8.82 9.23
C GLU A 54 -5.28 8.98 7.93
N LYS A 55 -4.18 9.75 7.95
CA LYS A 55 -3.27 9.86 6.81
C LYS A 55 -2.64 8.52 6.45
N ARG A 56 -2.21 7.73 7.45
CA ARG A 56 -1.66 6.39 7.24
C ARG A 56 -2.70 5.45 6.62
N ARG A 57 -3.93 5.45 7.13
CA ARG A 57 -5.04 4.65 6.55
C ARG A 57 -5.28 4.98 5.08
N LYS A 58 -5.41 6.27 4.74
CA LYS A 58 -5.58 6.69 3.34
C LYS A 58 -4.41 6.29 2.44
N SER A 59 -3.19 6.33 2.98
CA SER A 59 -2.00 5.87 2.25
C SER A 59 -2.04 4.35 2.02
N ASP A 60 -2.45 3.58 3.03
CA ASP A 60 -2.57 2.12 2.96
C ASP A 60 -3.66 1.69 1.97
N ASP A 61 -4.83 2.35 2.01
CA ASP A 61 -5.93 2.14 1.06
C ASP A 61 -5.49 2.42 -0.39
N LEU A 62 -4.71 3.49 -0.60
CA LEU A 62 -4.17 3.84 -1.91
C LEU A 62 -3.16 2.80 -2.41
N LEU A 63 -2.29 2.29 -1.52
CA LEU A 63 -1.33 1.23 -1.87
C LEU A 63 -2.07 -0.05 -2.26
N PHE A 64 -3.05 -0.45 -1.46
CA PHE A 64 -3.87 -1.63 -1.73
C PHE A 64 -4.64 -1.49 -3.06
N SER A 65 -5.29 -0.35 -3.32
CA SER A 65 -5.97 -0.08 -4.59
C SER A 65 -5.04 -0.20 -5.81
N ARG A 66 -3.78 0.26 -5.69
CA ARG A 66 -2.77 0.10 -6.75
C ARG A 66 -2.35 -1.36 -6.93
N MET A 67 -2.20 -2.13 -5.84
CA MET A 67 -1.90 -3.57 -5.91
C MET A 67 -3.01 -4.34 -6.66
N VAL A 68 -4.27 -4.07 -6.34
CA VAL A 68 -5.44 -4.65 -7.05
C VAL A 68 -5.40 -4.26 -8.52
N SER A 69 -5.15 -2.99 -8.82
CA SER A 69 -5.04 -2.51 -10.21
C SER A 69 -3.92 -3.19 -10.99
N ILE A 70 -2.80 -3.55 -10.35
CA ILE A 70 -1.68 -4.32 -10.95
C ILE A 70 -2.09 -5.79 -11.16
N ARG A 71 -2.81 -6.40 -10.22
CA ARG A 71 -3.32 -7.77 -10.34
C ARG A 71 -4.27 -7.93 -11.54
N GLU A 72 -5.35 -7.14 -11.58
CA GLU A 72 -6.39 -7.25 -12.63
C GLU A 72 -5.81 -7.07 -14.03
N ALA A 73 -4.95 -6.07 -14.13
CA ALA A 73 -4.09 -5.79 -15.24
C ALA A 73 -3.29 -6.99 -15.76
N THR A 74 -2.49 -7.62 -14.90
CA THR A 74 -1.67 -8.78 -15.30
C THR A 74 -2.53 -10.00 -15.65
N HIS A 75 -3.71 -10.14 -15.03
CA HIS A 75 -4.72 -11.14 -15.44
C HIS A 75 -5.17 -10.88 -16.89
N SER A 76 -5.55 -9.64 -17.22
CA SER A 76 -5.96 -9.29 -18.59
C SER A 76 -4.86 -9.50 -19.62
N GLN A 77 -3.59 -9.27 -19.26
CA GLN A 77 -2.45 -9.50 -20.15
C GLN A 77 -2.23 -10.99 -20.39
N LEU A 78 -2.26 -11.81 -19.33
CA LEU A 78 -2.15 -13.26 -19.46
C LEU A 78 -3.27 -13.84 -20.33
N ALA A 79 -4.51 -13.33 -20.19
CA ALA A 79 -5.62 -13.75 -21.03
C ALA A 79 -5.40 -13.47 -22.53
N GLU A 80 -4.72 -12.38 -22.88
CA GLU A 80 -4.38 -12.07 -24.27
C GLU A 80 -3.26 -12.97 -24.80
N VAL A 81 -2.27 -13.29 -23.97
CA VAL A 81 -1.23 -14.29 -24.31
C VAL A 81 -1.85 -15.68 -24.48
N GLN A 82 -2.79 -16.07 -23.60
CA GLN A 82 -3.55 -17.31 -23.71
C GLN A 82 -4.34 -17.38 -25.01
N ARG A 83 -4.99 -16.29 -25.44
CA ARG A 83 -5.68 -16.24 -26.74
C ARG A 83 -4.74 -16.48 -27.92
N LEU A 84 -3.53 -15.91 -27.88
CA LEU A 84 -2.51 -16.16 -28.91
C LEU A 84 -2.05 -17.62 -28.91
N TYR A 85 -1.88 -18.20 -27.72
CA TYR A 85 -1.59 -19.61 -27.53
C TYR A 85 -2.69 -20.51 -28.11
N ASP A 86 -3.95 -20.27 -27.73
CA ASP A 86 -5.12 -21.03 -28.19
C ASP A 86 -5.30 -20.93 -29.70
N TYR A 87 -5.09 -19.74 -30.28
CA TYR A 87 -5.12 -19.56 -31.73
C TYR A 87 -4.07 -20.43 -32.43
N SER A 88 -2.85 -20.46 -31.90
CA SER A 88 -1.74 -21.22 -32.49
C SER A 88 -1.98 -22.73 -32.50
N HIS A 89 -2.73 -23.24 -31.53
CA HIS A 89 -3.07 -24.66 -31.40
C HIS A 89 -4.37 -25.03 -32.13
N ASN A 90 -5.39 -24.17 -32.11
CA ASN A 90 -6.73 -24.51 -32.59
C ASN A 90 -7.04 -23.99 -34.00
N VAL A 91 -6.58 -22.80 -34.38
CA VAL A 91 -6.99 -22.16 -35.66
C VAL A 91 -6.01 -22.48 -36.78
N ALA A 92 -4.71 -22.57 -36.48
CA ALA A 92 -3.69 -22.93 -37.46
C ALA A 92 -3.85 -24.36 -37.99
N SER A 93 -4.47 -25.26 -37.22
CA SER A 93 -4.79 -26.63 -37.60
C SER A 93 -6.07 -26.75 -38.45
N LEU A 94 -7.02 -25.80 -38.30
CA LEU A 94 -8.31 -25.81 -39.01
C LEU A 94 -8.30 -25.04 -40.33
N ILE A 95 -7.44 -24.03 -40.50
CA ILE A 95 -7.35 -23.23 -41.74
C ILE A 95 -5.89 -23.10 -42.19
N PRO A 96 -5.43 -23.93 -43.14
CA PRO A 96 -4.10 -23.80 -43.73
C PRO A 96 -3.94 -22.44 -44.42
N GLY A 97 -3.19 -21.52 -43.81
CA GLY A 97 -2.90 -20.20 -44.38
C GLY A 97 -3.43 -19.02 -43.59
N ALA A 98 -4.34 -19.23 -42.63
CA ALA A 98 -4.72 -18.21 -41.66
C ALA A 98 -3.49 -17.87 -40.79
N ARG A 99 -2.99 -16.64 -40.90
CA ARG A 99 -2.14 -16.06 -39.87
C ARG A 99 -3.07 -15.31 -38.92
N PRO A 100 -2.86 -15.39 -37.60
CA PRO A 100 -3.41 -14.34 -36.76
C PRO A 100 -2.78 -13.05 -37.29
N ASP A 101 -3.51 -11.94 -37.34
CA ASP A 101 -2.83 -10.65 -37.46
C ASP A 101 -2.22 -10.38 -36.09
N PRO A 102 -0.93 -10.72 -35.88
CA PRO A 102 -0.34 -10.65 -34.56
C PRO A 102 -0.21 -9.18 -34.15
N GLY A 103 -0.30 -8.25 -35.13
CA GLY A 103 -0.15 -6.82 -34.93
C GLY A 103 -1.14 -6.23 -33.94
N GLN A 104 -2.40 -6.67 -33.92
CA GLN A 104 -3.39 -6.13 -32.97
C GLN A 104 -3.20 -6.65 -31.55
N ALA A 105 -2.98 -7.97 -31.38
CA ALA A 105 -2.70 -8.55 -30.07
C ALA A 105 -1.37 -8.02 -29.50
N PHE A 106 -0.31 -7.93 -30.32
CA PHE A 106 0.95 -7.32 -29.92
C PHE A 106 0.84 -5.83 -29.66
N ALA A 107 -0.01 -5.09 -30.38
CA ALA A 107 -0.27 -3.68 -30.09
C ALA A 107 -0.98 -3.49 -28.75
N ALA A 108 -1.97 -4.33 -28.42
CA ALA A 108 -2.65 -4.31 -27.14
C ALA A 108 -1.70 -4.62 -25.98
N LEU A 109 -0.85 -5.65 -26.14
CA LEU A 109 0.20 -5.97 -25.16
C LEU A 109 1.21 -4.84 -25.03
N ARG A 110 1.71 -4.26 -26.14
CA ARG A 110 2.70 -3.15 -26.15
C ARG A 110 2.16 -1.84 -25.56
N TYR A 111 0.92 -1.47 -25.85
CA TYR A 111 0.29 -0.23 -25.36
C TYR A 111 0.23 -0.17 -23.83
N TRP A 112 0.11 -1.33 -23.19
CA TRP A 112 0.04 -1.48 -21.75
C TRP A 112 1.33 -1.05 -21.02
N HIS A 113 2.49 -1.16 -21.68
CA HIS A 113 3.81 -0.84 -21.13
C HIS A 113 4.10 0.67 -21.00
N GLY A 114 3.19 1.54 -21.47
CA GLY A 114 3.46 2.97 -21.68
C GLY A 114 3.73 3.83 -20.44
N SER A 115 3.03 3.66 -19.31
CA SER A 115 3.35 4.50 -18.12
C SER A 115 2.66 4.11 -16.82
N LYS A 116 1.34 3.86 -16.86
CA LYS A 116 0.49 3.88 -15.65
C LYS A 116 0.84 2.79 -14.63
N TYR A 117 0.93 1.53 -15.06
CA TYR A 117 1.14 0.42 -14.13
C TYR A 117 2.58 0.31 -13.63
N LYS A 118 3.55 0.78 -14.43
CA LYS A 118 4.95 0.91 -13.99
C LYS A 118 5.09 1.96 -12.89
N GLU A 119 4.36 3.07 -12.99
CA GLU A 119 4.32 4.07 -11.92
C GLU A 119 3.60 3.56 -10.67
N MET A 120 2.51 2.81 -10.84
CA MET A 120 1.83 2.14 -9.73
C MET A 120 2.76 1.15 -9.02
N ALA A 121 3.47 0.31 -9.79
CA ALA A 121 4.44 -0.66 -9.26
C ALA A 121 5.58 0.04 -8.51
N ARG A 122 6.15 1.13 -9.04
CA ARG A 122 7.14 1.96 -8.34
C ARG A 122 6.63 2.52 -7.01
N HIS A 123 5.39 3.02 -7.01
CA HIS A 123 4.81 3.57 -5.79
C HIS A 123 4.56 2.50 -4.73
N VAL A 124 4.11 1.31 -5.15
CA VAL A 124 4.00 0.16 -4.26
C VAL A 124 5.40 -0.29 -3.80
N GLY A 125 6.36 -0.32 -4.73
CA GLY A 125 7.77 -0.66 -4.55
C GLY A 125 8.49 0.18 -3.49
N GLY A 126 8.12 1.45 -3.35
CA GLY A 126 8.63 2.33 -2.31
C GLY A 126 8.43 1.78 -0.88
N ARG A 127 7.41 0.95 -0.66
CA ARG A 127 7.18 0.23 0.61
C ARG A 127 7.42 -1.27 0.49
N TYR A 128 7.18 -1.85 -0.69
CA TYR A 128 7.28 -3.28 -0.96
C TYR A 128 8.17 -3.53 -2.18
N PRO A 129 9.52 -3.46 -2.04
CA PRO A 129 10.44 -3.50 -3.18
C PRO A 129 10.28 -4.75 -4.06
N LYS A 130 10.00 -5.90 -3.44
CA LYS A 130 9.79 -7.16 -4.14
C LYS A 130 8.61 -7.14 -5.12
N VAL A 131 7.59 -6.33 -4.86
CA VAL A 131 6.46 -6.15 -5.80
C VAL A 131 6.91 -5.43 -7.06
N GLU A 132 7.77 -4.42 -6.93
CA GLU A 132 8.33 -3.71 -8.07
C GLU A 132 9.28 -4.61 -8.87
N ASP A 133 10.14 -5.37 -8.19
CA ASP A 133 11.06 -6.32 -8.83
C ASP A 133 10.27 -7.39 -9.60
N ALA A 134 9.30 -8.04 -8.95
CA ALA A 134 8.47 -9.07 -9.60
C ALA A 134 7.62 -8.49 -10.76
N PHE A 135 7.16 -7.24 -10.65
CA PHE A 135 6.46 -6.58 -11.75
C PHE A 135 7.42 -6.30 -12.92
N SER A 136 8.64 -5.86 -12.63
CA SER A 136 9.69 -5.68 -13.64
C SER A 136 9.98 -6.98 -14.37
N ASP A 137 10.17 -8.08 -13.64
CA ASP A 137 10.42 -9.42 -14.20
C ASP A 137 9.26 -9.89 -15.08
N PHE A 138 8.01 -9.73 -14.62
CA PHE A 138 6.82 -10.01 -15.42
C PHE A 138 6.81 -9.21 -16.72
N THR A 139 7.06 -7.90 -16.66
CA THR A 139 7.06 -7.06 -17.87
C THR A 139 8.21 -7.40 -18.81
N GLN A 140 9.38 -7.77 -18.30
CA GLN A 140 10.52 -8.19 -19.11
C GLN A 140 10.25 -9.53 -19.78
N CYS A 141 9.67 -10.49 -19.05
CA CYS A 141 9.25 -11.78 -19.59
C CYS A 141 8.23 -11.60 -20.71
N LEU A 142 7.18 -10.81 -20.47
CA LEU A 142 6.13 -10.52 -21.46
C LEU A 142 6.70 -9.88 -22.73
N ASN A 143 7.58 -8.88 -22.60
CA ASN A 143 8.23 -8.25 -23.76
C ASN A 143 9.10 -9.22 -24.55
N SER A 144 9.86 -10.07 -23.85
CA SER A 144 10.66 -11.12 -24.49
C SER A 144 9.79 -12.07 -25.30
N VAL A 145 8.66 -12.51 -24.74
CA VAL A 145 7.70 -13.40 -25.43
C VAL A 145 7.06 -12.72 -26.63
N ILE A 146 6.63 -11.45 -26.51
CA ILE A 146 6.11 -10.67 -27.63
C ILE A 146 7.12 -10.59 -28.77
N ASP A 147 8.38 -10.31 -28.45
CA ASP A 147 9.46 -10.22 -29.46
C ASP A 147 9.78 -11.58 -30.09
N GLN A 148 9.77 -12.66 -29.30
CA GLN A 148 9.96 -14.02 -29.80
C GLN A 148 8.83 -14.42 -30.75
N LEU A 149 7.57 -14.20 -30.36
CA LEU A 149 6.41 -14.51 -31.19
C LEU A 149 6.34 -13.64 -32.44
N GLY A 150 6.73 -12.37 -32.35
CA GLY A 150 6.84 -11.46 -33.50
C GLY A 150 7.89 -11.90 -34.53
N ARG A 151 8.91 -12.67 -34.11
CA ARG A 151 9.98 -13.19 -34.97
C ARG A 151 9.79 -14.66 -35.36
N ALA A 152 8.92 -15.39 -34.67
CA ALA A 152 8.71 -16.82 -34.87
C ALA A 152 8.16 -17.10 -36.28
N LYS A 153 8.78 -18.08 -36.95
CA LYS A 153 8.28 -18.59 -38.24
C LYS A 153 7.07 -19.49 -38.00
N ARG A 154 6.21 -19.67 -39.01
CA ARG A 154 4.97 -20.48 -38.92
C ARG A 154 5.16 -21.87 -38.29
N ARG A 155 6.30 -22.54 -38.52
CA ARG A 155 6.56 -23.89 -38.00
C ARG A 155 6.92 -23.91 -36.52
N ASP A 156 7.49 -22.82 -36.01
CA ASP A 156 8.00 -22.71 -34.64
C ASP A 156 7.07 -21.90 -33.74
N PHE A 157 6.02 -21.28 -34.33
CA PHE A 157 5.11 -20.36 -33.63
C PHE A 157 4.35 -21.02 -32.48
N ALA A 158 3.83 -22.25 -32.68
CA ALA A 158 3.07 -22.95 -31.63
C ALA A 158 3.97 -23.28 -30.42
N SER A 159 5.17 -23.82 -30.66
CA SER A 159 6.13 -24.12 -29.59
C SER A 159 6.62 -22.85 -28.88
N ALA A 160 6.85 -21.76 -29.63
CA ALA A 160 7.19 -20.47 -29.05
C ALA A 160 6.04 -19.87 -28.21
N ALA A 161 4.79 -20.07 -28.63
CA ALA A 161 3.61 -19.62 -27.90
C ALA A 161 3.38 -20.41 -26.61
N GLU A 162 3.61 -21.73 -26.64
CA GLU A 162 3.55 -22.59 -25.44
C GLU A 162 4.60 -22.21 -24.41
N ALA A 163 5.87 -22.19 -24.82
CA ALA A 163 6.98 -21.80 -23.93
C ALA A 163 6.82 -20.37 -23.41
N GLY A 164 6.34 -19.46 -24.26
CA GLY A 164 6.07 -18.08 -23.90
C GLY A 164 4.94 -17.94 -22.90
N TYR A 165 3.82 -18.65 -23.09
CA TYR A 165 2.69 -18.64 -22.17
C TYR A 165 3.09 -19.13 -20.78
N GLU A 166 3.76 -20.29 -20.69
CA GLU A 166 4.22 -20.85 -19.41
C GLU A 166 5.18 -19.91 -18.68
N SER A 167 6.08 -19.25 -19.42
CA SER A 167 7.02 -18.28 -18.84
C SER A 167 6.30 -17.05 -18.26
N VAL A 168 5.31 -16.51 -19.00
CA VAL A 168 4.53 -15.34 -18.55
C VAL A 168 3.62 -15.72 -17.38
N LEU A 169 3.04 -16.91 -17.39
CA LEU A 169 2.24 -17.46 -16.30
C LEU A 169 3.07 -17.59 -15.02
N ALA A 170 4.28 -18.16 -15.10
CA ALA A 170 5.19 -18.29 -13.97
C ALA A 170 5.58 -16.93 -13.39
N ALA A 171 5.96 -15.98 -14.25
CA ALA A 171 6.32 -14.62 -13.81
C ALA A 171 5.12 -13.89 -13.17
N ARG A 172 3.91 -14.05 -13.72
CA ARG A 172 2.68 -13.51 -13.11
C ARG A 172 2.44 -14.12 -11.73
N ASN A 173 2.54 -15.44 -11.60
CA ASN A 173 2.29 -16.11 -10.31
C ASN A 173 3.28 -15.64 -9.25
N SER A 174 4.56 -15.43 -9.61
CA SER A 174 5.54 -14.84 -8.70
C SER A 174 5.13 -13.42 -8.24
N LEU A 175 4.64 -12.58 -9.17
CA LEU A 175 4.12 -11.27 -8.83
C LEU A 175 2.88 -11.33 -7.91
N LEU A 176 1.97 -12.28 -8.15
CA LEU A 176 0.77 -12.44 -7.32
C LEU A 176 1.13 -12.81 -5.87
N VAL A 177 2.11 -13.67 -5.66
CA VAL A 177 2.61 -14.02 -4.32
C VAL A 177 3.13 -12.78 -3.59
N GLU A 178 3.90 -11.93 -4.27
CA GLU A 178 4.42 -10.71 -3.65
C GLU A 178 3.31 -9.66 -3.39
N LEU A 179 2.33 -9.55 -4.29
CA LEU A 179 1.16 -8.69 -4.06
C LEU A 179 0.30 -9.17 -2.89
N GLU A 180 0.13 -10.48 -2.74
CA GLU A 180 -0.61 -11.08 -1.64
C GLU A 180 0.12 -10.88 -0.31
N SER A 181 1.44 -11.11 -0.27
CA SER A 181 2.26 -10.82 0.91
C SER A 181 2.15 -9.36 1.31
N ALA A 182 2.25 -8.43 0.35
CA ALA A 182 2.15 -7.00 0.63
C ALA A 182 0.75 -6.58 1.10
N SER A 183 -0.31 -7.19 0.54
CA SER A 183 -1.70 -7.00 0.98
C SER A 183 -1.92 -7.48 2.41
N ASN A 184 -1.37 -8.64 2.76
CA ASN A 184 -1.44 -9.19 4.12
C ASN A 184 -0.71 -8.30 5.13
N ASP A 185 0.44 -7.74 4.76
CA ASP A 185 1.18 -6.78 5.60
C ASP A 185 0.40 -5.47 5.85
N LEU A 186 -0.49 -5.09 4.93
CA LEU A 186 -1.40 -3.95 5.09
C LEU A 186 -2.66 -4.30 5.91
N GLY A 187 -2.85 -5.57 6.29
CA GLY A 187 -4.04 -6.04 7.00
C GLY A 187 -5.24 -6.35 6.09
N PHE A 188 -5.03 -6.45 4.77
CA PHE A 188 -6.04 -6.88 3.81
C PHE A 188 -5.86 -8.37 3.49
N SER A 189 -6.24 -9.25 4.42
CA SER A 189 -6.31 -10.69 4.16
C SER A 189 -7.60 -11.04 3.41
N HIS A 190 -7.52 -11.89 2.38
CA HIS A 190 -8.64 -12.49 1.60
C HIS A 190 -9.27 -11.71 0.43
N VAL A 191 -8.72 -10.58 -0.03
CA VAL A 191 -9.31 -9.89 -1.21
C VAL A 191 -8.63 -10.30 -2.53
N ILE A 192 -7.44 -10.88 -2.48
CA ILE A 192 -6.66 -11.26 -3.67
C ILE A 192 -6.96 -12.70 -4.16
N ASP A 193 -7.61 -13.53 -3.34
CA ASP A 193 -7.89 -14.96 -3.63
C ASP A 193 -9.14 -15.23 -4.50
N GLN A 194 -9.90 -14.21 -4.91
CA GLN A 194 -11.05 -14.44 -5.78
C GLN A 194 -10.61 -14.43 -7.25
N ASP A 195 -10.16 -15.59 -7.75
CA ASP A 195 -10.27 -16.03 -9.16
C ASP A 195 -10.39 -17.57 -9.18
#